data_AF-A0A484MS96-F1
#
_entry.id   AF-A0A484MS96-F1
#
_cell.length_a   1.000
_cell.length_b   1.000
_cell.length_c   1.000
_cell.angle_alpha   90.00
_cell.angle_beta   90.00
_cell.angle_gamma   90.00
#
_symmetry.space_group_name_H-M   'P 1'
#
loop_
_entity.id
_entity.type
_entity.pdbx_description
1 polymer ?
#
loop_
_entity_poly.entity_id
_entity_poly.type
_entity_poly.pdbx_seq_one_letter_code
_entity_poly.pdbx_strand_id
1 'polypeptide(L)'
;MFNEDFETFKTLWVQQGDEISLEYSGTFALKGDLVRYGKQTMLGLIRDGMSALSRYFLNNFQDGVRQDAVDLISGRYTIKRGCSSPTVHNGFDSITYLPVASALLIGGLTVTTVTLNQGRSMQNVLPSILCAGVTAGVMAVVKTNGRLFCSRPRLCGLL
;
A
#
# COMPACT_ATOMS: atom_id res chain seq x y z
N MET A 1 -4.86 -27.95 -31.92
CA MET A 1 -6.11 -28.29 -31.21
C MET A 1 -5.90 -28.34 -29.70
N PHE A 2 -5.63 -29.48 -29.04
CA PHE A 2 -5.58 -29.52 -27.55
C PHE A 2 -4.64 -28.51 -26.86
N ASN A 3 -3.46 -28.23 -27.43
CA ASN A 3 -2.54 -27.24 -26.86
C ASN A 3 -3.08 -25.80 -26.96
N GLU A 4 -3.74 -25.44 -28.05
CA GLU A 4 -4.30 -24.09 -28.24
C GLU A 4 -5.48 -23.85 -27.31
N ASP A 5 -6.33 -24.87 -27.13
CA ASP A 5 -7.45 -24.83 -26.19
C ASP A 5 -6.96 -24.66 -24.74
N PHE A 6 -5.87 -25.34 -24.39
CA PHE A 6 -5.27 -25.24 -23.06
C PHE A 6 -4.63 -23.86 -22.79
N GLU A 7 -3.92 -23.29 -23.77
CA GLU A 7 -3.38 -21.92 -23.66
C GLU A 7 -4.49 -20.87 -23.55
N THR A 8 -5.58 -21.07 -24.28
CA THR A 8 -6.77 -20.22 -24.20
C THR A 8 -7.40 -20.30 -22.80
N PHE A 9 -7.56 -21.52 -22.27
CA PHE A 9 -8.09 -21.73 -20.92
C PHE A 9 -7.22 -21.06 -19.84
N LYS A 10 -5.89 -21.22 -19.90
CA LYS A 10 -4.97 -20.54 -18.98
C LYS A 10 -5.11 -19.02 -19.04
N THR A 11 -5.26 -18.47 -20.25
CA THR A 11 -5.42 -17.03 -20.43
C THR A 11 -6.72 -16.52 -19.83
N LEU A 12 -7.84 -17.20 -20.12
CA LEU A 12 -9.15 -16.90 -19.56
C LEU A 12 -9.15 -17.00 -18.03
N TRP A 13 -8.51 -18.04 -17.47
CA TRP A 13 -8.40 -18.22 -16.02
C TRP A 13 -7.68 -17.05 -15.35
N VAL A 14 -6.57 -16.59 -15.93
CA VAL A 14 -5.83 -15.44 -15.41
C VAL A 14 -6.63 -14.14 -15.55
N GLN A 15 -7.34 -13.95 -16.66
CA GLN A 15 -8.21 -12.79 -16.85
C GLN A 15 -9.35 -12.75 -15.83
N GLN A 16 -10.01 -13.89 -15.59
CA GLN A 16 -11.06 -13.98 -14.57
C GLN A 16 -10.51 -13.65 -13.18
N GLY A 17 -9.31 -14.15 -12.83
CA GLY A 17 -8.66 -13.82 -11.57
C GLY A 17 -8.30 -12.33 -11.46
N ASP A 18 -7.85 -11.72 -12.56
CA ASP A 18 -7.57 -10.29 -12.65
C ASP A 18 -8.82 -9.44 -12.41
N GLU A 19 -9.97 -9.80 -13.01
CA GLU A 19 -11.26 -9.09 -12.83
C GLU A 19 -11.78 -9.18 -11.38
N ILE A 20 -11.81 -10.39 -10.80
CA ILE A 20 -12.23 -10.58 -9.39
C ILE A 20 -11.35 -9.74 -8.45
N SER A 21 -10.05 -9.75 -8.72
CA SER A 21 -9.08 -8.98 -7.94
C SER A 21 -9.30 -7.47 -8.06
N LEU A 22 -9.66 -6.99 -9.24
CA LEU A 22 -9.97 -5.58 -9.49
C LEU A 22 -11.21 -5.14 -8.71
N GLU A 23 -12.26 -5.96 -8.70
CA GLU A 23 -13.51 -5.64 -8.00
C GLU A 23 -13.30 -5.60 -6.48
N TYR A 24 -12.61 -6.61 -5.93
CA TYR A 24 -12.40 -6.72 -4.48
C TYR A 24 -11.35 -5.75 -3.96
N SER A 25 -10.23 -5.59 -4.66
CA SER A 25 -9.03 -4.92 -4.14
C SER A 25 -8.55 -3.74 -4.98
N GLY A 26 -9.25 -3.40 -6.06
CA GLY A 26 -8.88 -2.31 -6.98
C GLY A 26 -7.58 -2.53 -7.76
N THR A 27 -7.03 -3.74 -7.75
CA THR A 27 -5.74 -4.08 -8.40
C THR A 27 -5.79 -5.43 -9.09
N PHE A 28 -4.96 -5.64 -10.11
CA PHE A 28 -4.81 -6.94 -10.76
C PHE A 28 -4.30 -8.05 -9.82
N ALA A 29 -4.51 -9.30 -10.21
CA ALA A 29 -4.04 -10.45 -9.45
C ALA A 29 -2.50 -10.57 -9.55
N LEU A 30 -1.88 -11.03 -8.47
CA LEU A 30 -0.44 -11.26 -8.44
C LEU A 30 -0.11 -12.62 -9.07
N LYS A 31 1.12 -12.75 -9.59
CA LYS A 31 1.70 -13.98 -10.13
C LYS A 31 0.92 -14.56 -11.32
N GLY A 32 0.18 -13.72 -12.07
CA GLY A 32 -0.49 -14.15 -13.30
C GLY A 32 0.46 -14.77 -14.33
N ASP A 33 1.71 -14.31 -14.37
CA ASP A 33 2.76 -14.82 -15.26
C ASP A 33 3.12 -16.28 -14.97
N LEU A 34 3.07 -16.71 -13.71
CA LEU A 34 3.34 -18.09 -13.35
C LEU A 34 2.27 -19.02 -13.94
N VAL A 35 1.03 -18.56 -13.99
CA VAL A 35 -0.10 -19.32 -14.56
C VAL A 35 -0.07 -19.27 -16.09
N ARG A 36 0.23 -18.12 -16.71
CA ARG A 36 0.32 -18.00 -18.18
C ARG A 36 1.50 -18.76 -18.77
N TYR A 37 2.69 -18.54 -18.24
CA TYR A 37 3.96 -18.96 -18.84
C TYR A 37 4.66 -20.09 -18.07
N GLY A 38 4.15 -20.52 -16.92
CA GLY A 38 4.80 -21.50 -16.05
C GLY A 38 6.05 -20.97 -15.33
N LYS A 39 6.42 -19.71 -15.56
CA LYS A 39 7.60 -19.06 -14.97
C LYS A 39 7.31 -17.58 -14.68
N GLN A 40 7.93 -17.06 -13.63
CA GLN A 40 7.82 -15.65 -13.29
C GLN A 40 8.78 -14.83 -14.18
N THR A 41 8.25 -13.86 -14.93
CA THR A 41 9.07 -12.94 -15.73
C THR A 41 9.51 -11.75 -14.88
N MET A 42 10.63 -11.10 -15.24
CA MET A 42 11.09 -9.89 -14.54
C MET A 42 10.08 -8.75 -14.61
N LEU A 43 9.41 -8.58 -15.76
CA LEU A 43 8.37 -7.57 -15.94
C LEU A 43 7.12 -7.92 -15.13
N GLY A 44 6.76 -9.20 -15.05
CA GLY A 44 5.70 -9.72 -14.19
C GLY A 44 5.96 -9.46 -12.71
N LEU A 45 7.20 -9.65 -12.25
CA LEU A 45 7.60 -9.35 -10.87
C LEU A 45 7.42 -7.86 -10.54
N ILE A 46 7.78 -6.96 -11.46
CA ILE A 46 7.58 -5.51 -11.29
C ILE A 46 6.08 -5.17 -11.25
N ARG A 47 5.28 -5.73 -12.18
CA ARG A 47 3.82 -5.57 -12.20
C ARG A 47 3.17 -6.07 -10.91
N ASP A 48 3.61 -7.23 -10.41
CA ASP A 48 3.16 -7.80 -9.15
C ASP A 48 3.50 -6.87 -7.97
N GLY A 49 4.71 -6.31 -7.97
CA GLY A 49 5.15 -5.34 -6.97
C GLY A 49 4.32 -4.06 -6.97
N MET A 50 4.04 -3.47 -8.14
CA MET A 50 3.17 -2.30 -8.27
C MET A 50 1.74 -2.60 -7.80
N SER A 51 1.22 -3.78 -8.13
CA SER A 51 -0.11 -4.22 -7.70
C SER A 51 -0.17 -4.40 -6.18
N ALA A 52 0.87 -4.99 -5.57
CA ALA A 52 0.98 -5.16 -4.13
C ALA A 52 1.03 -3.81 -3.39
N LEU A 53 1.83 -2.85 -3.90
CA LEU A 53 1.91 -1.50 -3.34
C LEU A 53 0.59 -0.75 -3.47
N SER A 54 -0.05 -0.82 -4.64
CA SER A 54 -1.35 -0.20 -4.88
C SER A 54 -2.43 -0.78 -3.97
N ARG A 55 -2.43 -2.11 -3.78
CA ARG A 55 -3.36 -2.79 -2.87
C ARG A 55 -3.12 -2.38 -1.42
N TYR A 56 -1.86 -2.30 -0.98
CA TYR A 56 -1.52 -1.81 0.36
C TYR A 56 -2.03 -0.38 0.56
N PHE A 57 -1.83 0.51 -0.42
CA PHE A 57 -2.30 1.88 -0.35
C PHE A 57 -3.84 1.94 -0.31
N LEU A 58 -4.52 1.26 -1.23
CA LEU A 58 -5.98 1.29 -1.31
C LEU A 58 -6.62 0.78 -0.02
N ASN A 59 -6.15 -0.37 0.48
CA ASN A 59 -6.64 -1.00 1.69
C ASN A 59 -6.44 -0.14 2.94
N ASN A 60 -5.34 0.61 3.03
CA ASN A 60 -5.07 1.42 4.22
C ASN A 60 -5.68 2.82 4.15
N PHE A 61 -5.74 3.46 2.97
CA PHE A 61 -6.06 4.89 2.88
C PHE A 61 -7.40 5.19 2.20
N GLN A 62 -7.92 4.29 1.38
CA GLN A 62 -9.17 4.52 0.65
C GLN A 62 -10.32 3.62 1.10
N ASP A 63 -10.01 2.48 1.71
CA ASP A 63 -10.99 1.45 2.08
C ASP A 63 -12.11 1.97 3.00
N GLY A 64 -11.76 2.76 4.03
CA GLY A 64 -12.76 3.33 4.94
C GLY A 64 -13.81 4.19 4.24
N VAL A 65 -13.43 4.94 3.19
CA VAL A 65 -14.37 5.77 2.41
C VAL A 65 -15.21 4.89 1.47
N ARG A 66 -14.63 3.84 0.90
CA ARG A 66 -15.36 2.86 0.08
C ARG A 66 -16.43 2.16 0.91
N GLN A 67 -16.09 1.74 2.13
CA GLN A 67 -17.02 1.13 3.06
C GLN A 67 -18.15 2.10 3.44
N ASP A 68 -17.83 3.36 3.76
CA ASP A 68 -18.83 4.39 4.04
C ASP A 68 -19.80 4.59 2.85
N ALA A 69 -19.30 4.57 1.61
CA ALA A 69 -20.14 4.68 0.42
C ALA A 69 -21.09 3.46 0.26
N VAL A 70 -20.59 2.24 0.50
CA VAL A 70 -21.40 1.02 0.46
C VAL A 70 -22.46 1.02 1.55
N ASP A 71 -22.12 1.44 2.77
CA ASP A 71 -23.06 1.53 3.89
C ASP A 71 -24.14 2.58 3.64
N LEU A 72 -23.78 3.68 2.98
CA LEU A 72 -24.74 4.72 2.59
C LEU A 72 -25.73 4.21 1.52
N ILE A 73 -25.24 3.55 0.47
CA ILE A 73 -26.08 3.02 -0.62
C ILE A 73 -26.95 1.87 -0.13
N SER A 74 -26.43 1.01 0.74
CA SER A 74 -27.16 -0.13 1.31
C SER A 74 -28.10 0.24 2.46
N GLY A 75 -28.06 1.50 2.93
CA GLY A 75 -28.86 1.98 4.06
C GLY A 75 -28.41 1.45 5.43
N ARG A 76 -27.22 0.85 5.53
CA ARG A 76 -26.66 0.25 6.77
C ARG A 76 -25.79 1.22 7.57
N TYR A 77 -26.13 2.51 7.58
CA TYR A 77 -25.34 3.54 8.27
C TYR A 77 -25.96 3.95 9.61
N THR A 78 -25.11 4.32 10.56
CA THR A 78 -25.53 4.89 11.86
C THR A 78 -25.06 6.34 11.93
N ILE A 79 -26.00 7.29 12.00
CA ILE A 79 -25.65 8.71 12.18
C ILE A 79 -25.28 8.96 13.64
N LYS A 80 -24.00 9.19 13.93
CA LYS A 80 -23.57 9.77 15.21
C LYS A 80 -23.69 11.30 15.13
N ARG A 81 -24.48 11.91 16.01
CA ARG A 81 -24.57 13.38 16.13
C ARG A 81 -23.20 13.93 16.54
N GLY A 82 -22.65 14.87 15.76
CA GLY A 82 -21.35 15.49 16.02
C GLY A 82 -20.17 14.96 15.18
N CYS A 83 -20.39 13.95 14.32
CA CYS A 83 -19.36 13.51 13.37
C CYS A 83 -19.39 14.35 12.08
N SER A 84 -18.21 14.66 11.53
CA SER A 84 -18.07 15.31 10.23
C SER A 84 -18.60 14.42 9.10
N SER A 85 -19.19 15.03 8.07
CA SER A 85 -19.77 14.27 6.95
C SER A 85 -18.72 13.36 6.30
N PRO A 86 -19.09 12.11 5.92
CA PRO A 86 -18.23 11.20 5.16
C PRO A 86 -17.76 11.81 3.83
N THR A 87 -18.58 12.70 3.25
CA THR A 87 -18.31 13.40 2.00
C THR A 87 -17.32 14.55 2.14
N VAL A 88 -17.05 15.03 3.37
CA VAL A 88 -15.94 15.95 3.63
C VAL A 88 -14.67 15.11 3.65
N HIS A 89 -14.06 15.03 2.48
CA HIS A 89 -12.83 14.30 2.23
C HIS A 89 -11.65 15.16 2.69
N ASN A 90 -11.16 14.96 3.93
CA ASN A 90 -9.80 15.35 4.33
C ASN A 90 -8.75 14.42 3.68
N GLY A 91 -8.95 14.04 2.41
CA GLY A 91 -8.12 13.09 1.67
C GLY A 91 -6.68 13.56 1.46
N PHE A 92 -6.43 14.86 1.66
CA PHE A 92 -5.11 15.45 1.47
C PHE A 92 -4.17 15.30 2.66
N ASP A 93 -4.67 15.09 3.89
CA ASP A 93 -3.76 15.05 5.05
C ASP A 93 -2.92 13.76 5.04
N SER A 94 -3.53 12.58 4.89
CA SER A 94 -2.78 11.31 4.85
C SER A 94 -1.91 11.13 3.61
N ILE A 95 -2.35 11.62 2.44
CA ILE A 95 -1.53 11.60 1.21
C ILE A 95 -0.34 12.55 1.31
N THR A 96 -0.39 13.58 2.16
CA THR A 96 0.73 14.51 2.35
C THR A 96 1.78 13.95 3.32
N TYR A 97 1.38 13.25 4.39
CA TYR A 97 2.32 12.69 5.37
C TYR A 97 3.11 11.49 4.85
N LEU A 98 2.51 10.65 4.00
CA LEU A 98 3.12 9.43 3.47
C LEU A 98 4.38 9.68 2.59
N PRO A 99 4.34 10.54 1.55
CA PRO A 99 5.49 10.82 0.71
C PRO A 99 6.59 11.54 1.49
N VAL A 100 6.24 12.45 2.40
CA VAL A 100 7.23 13.14 3.25
C VAL A 100 7.91 12.17 4.22
N ALA A 101 7.15 11.30 4.90
CA ALA A 101 7.72 10.29 5.79
C ALA A 101 8.58 9.27 5.01
N SER A 102 8.12 8.84 3.82
CA SER A 102 8.89 7.93 2.96
C SER A 102 10.17 8.57 2.44
N ALA A 103 10.14 9.84 2.06
CA ALA A 103 11.31 10.59 1.59
C ALA A 103 12.34 10.79 2.70
N LEU A 104 11.89 11.07 3.93
CA LEU A 104 12.76 11.15 5.11
C LEU A 104 13.40 9.79 5.44
N LEU A 105 12.65 8.70 5.36
CA LEU A 105 13.18 7.34 5.60
C LEU A 105 14.18 6.92 4.50
N ILE A 106 13.83 7.10 3.22
CA ILE A 106 14.69 6.74 2.08
C ILE A 106 15.94 7.64 2.05
N GLY A 107 15.77 8.94 2.28
CA GLY A 107 16.88 9.89 2.37
C GLY A 107 17.82 9.57 3.53
N GLY A 108 17.28 9.25 4.70
CA GLY A 108 18.10 8.85 5.85
C GLY A 108 18.85 7.53 5.63
N LEU A 109 18.20 6.54 5.00
CA LEU A 109 18.81 5.25 4.71
C LEU A 109 19.91 5.33 3.64
N THR A 110 19.73 6.17 2.61
CA THR A 110 20.74 6.36 1.56
C THR A 110 21.95 7.13 2.09
N VAL A 111 21.74 8.19 2.87
CA VAL A 111 22.82 8.95 3.51
C VAL A 111 23.62 8.05 4.46
N THR A 112 22.97 7.27 5.32
CA THR A 112 23.66 6.33 6.22
C THR A 112 24.46 5.28 5.46
N THR A 113 23.93 4.72 4.37
CA THR A 113 24.60 3.69 3.57
C THR A 113 25.81 4.24 2.83
N VAL A 114 25.70 5.42 2.22
CA VAL A 114 26.81 6.07 1.49
C VAL A 114 27.92 6.49 2.46
N THR A 115 27.57 7.05 3.61
CA THR A 115 28.54 7.45 4.65
C THR A 115 29.28 6.24 5.25
N LEU A 116 28.61 5.09 5.41
CA LEU A 116 29.25 3.84 5.86
C LEU A 116 30.22 3.26 4.83
N ASN A 117 29.89 3.39 3.54
CA ASN A 117 30.70 2.83 2.45
C ASN A 117 31.95 3.67 2.14
N GLN A 118 31.99 4.94 2.55
CA GLN A 118 33.09 5.87 2.28
C GLN A 118 34.27 5.80 3.29
N GLY A 119 34.26 4.78 4.17
CA GLY A 119 35.35 4.49 5.11
C GLY A 119 35.13 5.04 6.52
N ARG A 120 35.58 4.26 7.53
CA ARG A 120 35.45 4.53 8.97
C ARG A 120 36.40 5.65 9.43
N SER A 121 36.14 6.88 9.00
CA SER A 121 36.67 8.07 9.67
C SER A 121 35.75 8.46 10.82
N MET A 122 36.31 8.87 11.96
CA MET A 122 35.56 9.24 13.17
C MET A 122 34.53 10.37 12.92
N GLN A 123 34.75 11.18 11.87
CA GLN A 123 33.84 12.24 11.42
C GLN A 123 32.56 11.71 10.75
N ASN A 124 32.58 10.50 10.18
CA ASN A 124 31.46 9.90 9.43
C ASN A 124 30.58 8.99 10.32
N VAL A 125 31.10 8.55 11.48
CA VAL A 125 30.41 7.65 12.40
C VAL A 125 29.34 8.38 13.23
N LEU A 126 29.61 9.61 13.67
CA LEU A 126 28.65 10.39 14.45
C LEU A 126 27.35 10.76 13.68
N PRO A 127 27.41 11.29 12.44
CA PRO A 127 26.19 11.62 11.69
C PRO A 127 25.40 10.37 11.26
N SER A 128 26.07 9.24 11.01
CA SER A 128 25.40 7.99 10.66
C SER A 128 24.65 7.38 11.85
N ILE A 129 25.20 7.44 13.06
CA ILE A 129 24.50 7.03 14.29
C ILE A 129 23.30 7.95 14.56
N LEU A 130 23.45 9.26 14.41
CA LEU A 130 22.35 10.21 14.56
C LEU A 130 21.23 9.96 13.54
N CYS A 131 21.58 9.78 12.28
CA CYS A 131 20.61 9.52 11.22
C CYS A 131 19.91 8.16 11.40
N ALA A 132 20.63 7.13 11.82
CA ALA A 132 20.06 5.83 12.19
C ALA A 132 19.10 5.95 13.39
N GLY A 133 19.46 6.75 14.40
CA GLY A 133 18.59 7.05 15.53
C GLY A 133 17.31 7.78 15.13
N VAL A 134 17.41 8.79 14.26
CA VAL A 134 16.25 9.52 13.74
C VAL A 134 15.35 8.62 12.91
N THR A 135 15.90 7.80 12.00
CA THR A 135 15.11 6.86 11.20
C THR A 135 14.44 5.79 12.06
N ALA A 136 15.14 5.24 13.06
CA ALA A 136 14.55 4.31 14.02
C ALA A 136 13.44 4.95 14.86
N GLY A 137 13.62 6.20 15.30
CA GLY A 137 12.62 6.97 16.04
C GLY A 137 11.38 7.25 15.21
N VAL A 138 11.54 7.72 13.97
CA VAL A 138 10.43 7.93 13.02
C VAL A 138 9.70 6.62 12.76
N MET A 139 10.42 5.52 12.55
CA MET A 139 9.82 4.20 12.34
C MET A 139 9.02 3.73 13.56
N ALA A 140 9.54 3.95 14.78
CA ALA A 140 8.82 3.63 16.01
C ALA A 140 7.53 4.45 16.14
N VAL A 141 7.58 5.76 15.85
CA VAL A 141 6.40 6.65 15.87
C VAL A 141 5.37 6.23 14.82
N VAL A 142 5.81 5.92 13.60
CA VAL A 142 4.90 5.43 12.54
C VAL A 142 4.29 4.09 12.91
N LYS A 143 5.05 3.19 13.55
CA LYS A 143 4.54 1.88 14.00
C LYS A 143 3.51 2.02 15.12
N THR A 144 3.75 2.89 16.10
CA THR A 144 2.80 3.10 17.21
C THR A 144 1.55 3.86 16.76
N ASN A 145 1.69 4.81 15.83
CA ASN A 145 0.59 5.63 15.31
C ASN A 145 0.02 5.11 13.98
N GLY A 146 0.45 3.95 13.49
CA GLY A 146 0.06 3.39 12.19
C GLY A 146 -1.46 3.38 11.98
N ARG A 147 -2.18 3.03 13.04
CA ARG A 147 -3.65 2.95 13.08
C ARG A 147 -4.37 4.30 12.94
N LEU A 148 -3.68 5.43 13.11
CA LEU A 148 -4.21 6.78 12.91
C LEU A 148 -4.08 7.24 11.45
N PHE A 149 -3.10 6.70 10.73
CA PHE A 149 -2.90 7.02 9.31
C PHE A 149 -3.84 6.23 8.39
N CYS A 150 -4.36 5.10 8.86
CA CYS A 150 -5.34 4.33 8.10
C CYS A 150 -6.71 5.02 8.11
N SER A 151 -7.32 5.09 6.93
CA SER A 151 -8.72 5.47 6.76
C SER A 151 -9.62 4.43 7.43
N ARG A 152 -10.59 4.90 8.23
CA ARG A 152 -11.58 4.05 8.89
C ARG A 152 -12.99 4.46 8.49
N PRO A 153 -13.93 3.49 8.39
CA PRO A 153 -15.32 3.82 8.17
C PRO A 153 -15.83 4.70 9.32
N ARG A 154 -16.54 5.76 8.97
CA ARG A 154 -17.13 6.73 9.91
C ARG A 154 -18.62 6.48 10.12
N LEU A 155 -19.27 5.80 9.18
CA LEU A 155 -20.71 5.56 9.18
C LEU A 155 -21.14 4.29 9.92
N CYS A 156 -20.20 3.42 10.29
CA CYS A 156 -20.49 2.20 11.01
C CYS A 156 -19.64 2.07 12.28
N GLY A 157 -20.21 1.53 13.35
CA GLY A 157 -19.43 1.06 14.49
C GLY A 157 -18.79 -0.27 14.10
N LEU A 158 -17.48 -0.29 13.88
CA LEU A 158 -16.73 -1.54 13.84
C LEU A 158 -16.99 -2.29 15.16
N LEU A 159 -17.64 -3.44 15.08
CA LEU A 159 -17.70 -4.44 16.15
C LEU A 159 -16.28 -4.79 16.63
#